data_AF-A0A8T4ZG24-F1
#
_entry.id   AF-A0A8T4ZG24-F1
#
_cell.length_a   1.000
_cell.length_b   1.000
_cell.length_c   1.000
_cell.angle_alpha   90.00
_cell.angle_beta   90.00
_cell.angle_gamma   90.00
#
_symmetry.space_group_name_H-M   'P 1'
#
loop_
_entity.id
_entity.type
_entity.pdbx_description
1 polymer ?
#
loop_
_entity_poly.entity_id
_entity_poly.type
_entity_poly.pdbx_seq_one_letter_code
_entity_poly.pdbx_strand_id
1 'polypeptide(L)'
;MEKKGWLVKMRMKKDLLVITFLYLVLMFNPTFVTSASSTPYLRVITRDNYISAGVSNSIEIELQNTGSYSVYDVESILSVPSNVVGIVVIKDQHMIFNEIEAGEAVTYYPKIYVDEKTPLGAYILNLQVKYLDLLISEVRVASIQVGVVVDRVEKDYTRLNIEVKTTSLKIGCENNVTLSFENIGEKSIYKIDAILSSQSPYLAIIKGNRFIYEELEPSDNVSHQITIAVSKNAPLGAYTITSSVSFEDENGRSNAYTYTLGLNIDSVKVSRQTTVLLKEYSTNPIFAQPGKPVDVELELQCIGDQAHDVRVQASTDLSPQISPLTPLYFALGDISKNQSANIAFRVLVDGKANSGSYPIRLTITYLDSYGIQKTSTETITIRVRSFVELKIINLDDLTLEKGVVKTVEADLLLIGTESLKFVNIECLDSDIIKTYKKEVYIGALDLDSPTPFSLEISTKPNATIGDYKLRLIVTYFDSQNQERSSLIEIPFRVVESTQPPKPQQEGIEGFWVWLRRLLGLI
;
A
#
# COMPACT_ATOMS: atom_id res chain seq x y z
N MET A 1 153.07 14.08 -83.22
CA MET A 1 152.22 15.30 -83.21
C MET A 1 151.09 15.07 -82.23
N GLU A 2 150.84 16.07 -81.40
CA GLU A 2 150.28 15.98 -80.05
C GLU A 2 148.76 15.71 -79.94
N LYS A 3 148.40 15.01 -78.85
CA LYS A 3 147.25 15.19 -77.92
C LYS A 3 145.85 15.33 -78.55
N LYS A 4 144.81 14.60 -78.14
CA LYS A 4 144.38 14.15 -76.80
C LYS A 4 143.12 13.28 -76.99
N GLY A 5 142.89 12.28 -76.12
CA GLY A 5 141.59 11.61 -75.99
C GLY A 5 141.72 10.19 -75.43
N TRP A 6 141.59 10.05 -74.11
CA TRP A 6 141.80 8.83 -73.32
C TRP A 6 140.43 8.21 -72.94
N LEU A 7 140.40 6.86 -72.83
CA LEU A 7 139.46 6.00 -72.08
C LEU A 7 137.96 5.92 -72.45
N VAL A 8 137.21 4.85 -72.16
CA VAL A 8 137.43 3.40 -71.97
C VAL A 8 136.03 2.79 -71.77
N LYS A 9 135.82 1.63 -72.40
CA LYS A 9 135.02 0.45 -72.00
C LYS A 9 133.59 0.54 -71.44
N MET A 10 132.88 -0.51 -71.89
CA MET A 10 132.00 -1.43 -71.16
C MET A 10 130.59 -0.91 -70.86
N ARG A 11 129.59 -1.42 -71.59
CA ARG A 11 128.92 -2.72 -71.35
C ARG A 11 128.30 -2.74 -69.96
N MET A 12 127.08 -2.22 -69.87
CA MET A 12 125.98 -2.65 -68.99
C MET A 12 124.89 -1.58 -69.11
N LYS A 13 123.64 -2.00 -69.35
CA LYS A 13 122.37 -1.35 -68.97
C LYS A 13 121.19 -1.97 -69.72
N LYS A 14 120.99 -3.28 -69.55
CA LYS A 14 119.62 -3.83 -69.54
C LYS A 14 118.89 -3.48 -68.22
N ASP A 15 119.65 -3.02 -67.22
CA ASP A 15 119.12 -2.61 -65.92
C ASP A 15 118.55 -1.18 -65.90
N LEU A 16 118.87 -0.31 -66.87
CA LEU A 16 118.34 1.06 -66.85
C LEU A 16 116.88 1.17 -67.28
N LEU A 17 116.40 0.24 -68.13
CA LEU A 17 115.02 0.25 -68.63
C LEU A 17 114.05 -0.41 -67.63
N VAL A 18 114.56 -1.31 -66.78
CA VAL A 18 113.81 -1.91 -65.67
C VAL A 18 113.68 -0.92 -64.50
N ILE A 19 114.70 -0.08 -64.26
CA ILE A 19 114.66 0.92 -63.16
C ILE A 19 113.73 2.10 -63.49
N THR A 20 113.59 2.51 -64.76
CA THR A 20 112.59 3.54 -65.15
C THR A 20 111.15 3.01 -65.15
N PHE A 21 110.93 1.72 -65.38
CA PHE A 21 109.60 1.10 -65.23
C PHE A 21 109.24 0.88 -63.74
N LEU A 22 110.23 0.58 -62.89
CA LEU A 22 110.03 0.44 -61.43
C LEU A 22 109.74 1.79 -60.75
N TYR A 23 110.28 2.91 -61.25
CA TYR A 23 109.94 4.26 -60.75
C TYR A 23 108.56 4.74 -61.21
N LEU A 24 108.02 4.23 -62.31
CA LEU A 24 106.67 4.56 -62.80
C LEU A 24 105.57 3.76 -62.07
N VAL A 25 105.88 2.57 -61.56
CA VAL A 25 104.94 1.71 -60.81
C VAL A 25 104.93 2.04 -59.29
N LEU A 26 105.96 2.71 -58.76
CA LEU A 26 105.98 3.23 -57.37
C LEU A 26 105.25 4.59 -57.19
N MET A 27 104.82 5.23 -58.28
CA MET A 27 104.01 6.46 -58.27
C MET A 27 102.50 6.20 -58.41
N PHE A 28 102.10 4.94 -58.53
CA PHE A 28 100.70 4.50 -58.48
C PHE A 28 100.46 3.71 -57.19
N ASN A 29 100.56 4.40 -56.05
CA ASN A 29 99.73 4.03 -54.91
C ASN A 29 98.35 4.59 -55.20
N PRO A 30 97.31 3.80 -55.51
CA PRO A 30 95.98 4.25 -55.21
C PRO A 30 95.97 4.50 -53.71
N THR A 31 96.05 5.78 -53.31
CA THR A 31 95.54 6.17 -52.01
C THR A 31 94.10 5.68 -52.01
N PHE A 32 93.82 4.62 -51.27
CA PHE A 32 92.48 4.40 -50.78
C PHE A 32 92.17 5.67 -50.00
N VAL A 33 91.45 6.58 -50.64
CA VAL A 33 90.69 7.57 -49.94
C VAL A 33 89.58 6.74 -49.29
N THR A 34 89.85 6.17 -48.12
CA THR A 34 88.81 5.73 -47.21
C THR A 34 88.19 7.00 -46.62
N SER A 35 87.53 7.79 -47.46
CA SER A 35 86.56 8.78 -46.99
C SER A 35 85.22 8.08 -46.91
N ALA A 36 85.11 7.15 -45.97
CA ALA A 36 83.85 6.90 -45.31
C ALA A 36 84.09 7.29 -43.87
N SER A 37 83.77 8.53 -43.50
CA SER A 37 83.46 8.83 -42.12
C SER A 37 82.17 8.06 -41.79
N SER A 38 82.27 6.75 -41.56
CA SER A 38 81.13 5.94 -41.17
C SER A 38 80.91 6.10 -39.67
N THR A 39 80.57 7.33 -39.27
CA THR A 39 80.00 7.57 -37.95
C THR A 39 78.69 6.79 -37.88
N PRO A 40 78.44 6.00 -36.82
CA PRO A 40 77.14 5.37 -36.66
C PRO A 40 76.05 6.45 -36.68
N TYR A 41 75.05 6.22 -37.53
CA TYR A 41 73.88 7.08 -37.66
C TYR A 41 72.66 6.19 -37.52
N LEU A 42 71.81 6.52 -36.55
CA LEU A 42 70.53 5.85 -36.37
C LEU A 42 69.52 6.49 -37.33
N ARG A 43 69.07 5.71 -38.30
CA ARG A 43 67.94 6.06 -39.16
C ARG A 43 66.66 5.70 -38.43
N VAL A 44 65.76 6.67 -38.30
CA VAL A 44 64.43 6.47 -37.73
C VAL A 44 63.43 6.27 -38.87
N ILE A 45 62.63 5.21 -38.79
CA ILE A 45 61.52 4.94 -39.71
C ILE A 45 60.24 4.85 -38.87
N THR A 46 59.19 5.57 -39.30
CA THR A 46 57.89 5.57 -38.62
C THR A 46 56.82 5.02 -39.55
N ARG A 47 56.01 4.08 -39.06
CA ARG A 47 54.85 3.51 -39.77
C ARG A 47 53.59 3.63 -38.92
N ASP A 48 52.43 3.38 -39.53
CA ASP A 48 51.11 3.46 -38.89
C ASP A 48 50.82 4.83 -38.24
N ASN A 49 51.26 5.90 -38.91
CA ASN A 49 51.16 7.26 -38.39
C ASN A 49 49.81 7.95 -38.68
N TYR A 50 48.81 7.23 -39.19
CA TYR A 50 47.42 7.68 -39.31
C TYR A 50 46.64 7.20 -38.08
N ILE A 51 46.14 8.14 -37.29
CA ILE A 51 45.56 7.90 -35.96
C ILE A 51 44.15 8.50 -35.85
N SER A 52 43.31 7.93 -34.99
CA SER A 52 41.92 8.38 -34.76
C SER A 52 41.81 9.18 -33.47
N ALA A 53 41.06 10.29 -33.50
CA ALA A 53 40.66 11.03 -32.30
C ALA A 53 39.57 10.27 -31.52
N GLY A 54 39.55 10.40 -30.19
CA GLY A 54 38.61 9.73 -29.29
C GLY A 54 39.07 8.35 -28.77
N VAL A 55 40.21 7.84 -29.25
CA VAL A 55 40.72 6.50 -28.89
C VAL A 55 42.24 6.47 -28.69
N SER A 56 42.74 5.34 -28.16
CA SER A 56 44.18 5.04 -28.12
C SER A 56 44.65 4.41 -29.43
N ASN A 57 45.76 4.92 -29.96
CA ASN A 57 46.40 4.51 -31.19
C ASN A 57 47.76 3.88 -30.90
N SER A 58 48.31 3.13 -31.86
CA SER A 58 49.65 2.56 -31.80
C SER A 58 50.39 2.96 -33.06
N ILE A 59 51.55 3.60 -32.92
CA ILE A 59 52.44 3.91 -34.06
C ILE A 59 53.64 2.98 -34.01
N GLU A 60 54.28 2.73 -35.14
CA GLU A 60 55.51 1.92 -35.20
C GLU A 60 56.73 2.83 -35.33
N ILE A 61 57.74 2.63 -34.46
CA ILE A 61 59.04 3.31 -34.56
C ILE A 61 60.13 2.25 -34.70
N GLU A 62 60.85 2.31 -35.81
CA GLU A 62 62.01 1.46 -36.12
C GLU A 62 63.28 2.32 -36.08
N LEU A 63 64.26 1.89 -35.29
CA LEU A 63 65.60 2.48 -35.18
C LEU A 63 66.60 1.56 -35.88
N GLN A 64 67.12 1.98 -37.03
CA GLN A 64 68.08 1.20 -37.82
C GLN A 64 69.48 1.81 -37.74
N ASN A 65 70.47 1.00 -37.37
CA ASN A 65 71.87 1.42 -37.38
C ASN A 65 72.46 1.32 -38.80
N THR A 66 72.60 2.46 -39.47
CA THR A 66 73.20 2.51 -40.82
C THR A 66 74.73 2.66 -40.80
N GLY A 67 75.34 2.62 -39.61
CA GLY A 67 76.79 2.66 -39.44
C GLY A 67 77.46 1.32 -39.66
N SER A 68 78.80 1.35 -39.72
CA SER A 68 79.64 0.15 -39.84
C SER A 68 79.99 -0.49 -38.49
N TYR A 69 79.51 0.08 -37.36
CA TYR A 69 79.81 -0.36 -36.00
C TYR A 69 78.55 -0.35 -35.14
N SER A 70 78.49 -1.23 -34.13
CA SER A 70 77.40 -1.26 -33.14
C SER A 70 77.29 0.06 -32.37
N VAL A 71 76.06 0.45 -32.05
CA VAL A 71 75.76 1.53 -31.09
C VAL A 71 75.22 0.96 -29.79
N TYR A 72 75.55 1.59 -28.67
CA TYR A 72 75.21 1.12 -27.34
C TYR A 72 74.37 2.14 -26.58
N ASP A 73 73.64 1.66 -25.57
CA ASP A 73 72.79 2.46 -24.68
C ASP A 73 71.86 3.41 -25.47
N VAL A 74 71.14 2.84 -26.44
CA VAL A 74 70.22 3.59 -27.29
C VAL A 74 68.94 3.91 -26.50
N GLU A 75 68.81 5.16 -26.11
CA GLU A 75 67.69 5.74 -25.38
C GLU A 75 66.78 6.48 -26.37
N SER A 76 65.52 6.07 -26.47
CA SER A 76 64.51 6.68 -27.35
C SER A 76 63.36 7.24 -26.54
N ILE A 77 63.13 8.55 -26.62
CA ILE A 77 62.10 9.28 -25.88
C ILE A 77 61.16 9.96 -26.87
N LEU A 78 59.92 9.47 -26.96
CA LEU A 78 58.84 10.11 -27.69
C LEU A 78 58.08 11.07 -26.77
N SER A 79 58.02 12.33 -27.18
CA SER A 79 57.37 13.40 -26.43
C SER A 79 56.41 14.20 -27.30
N VAL A 80 55.33 14.70 -26.68
CA VAL A 80 54.37 15.58 -27.34
C VAL A 80 54.76 17.04 -27.03
N PRO A 81 54.99 17.89 -28.04
CA PRO A 81 55.26 19.31 -27.82
C PRO A 81 54.11 20.02 -27.09
N SER A 82 54.41 21.03 -26.27
CA SER A 82 53.41 21.76 -25.48
C SER A 82 52.37 22.53 -26.31
N ASN A 83 52.64 22.76 -27.60
CA ASN A 83 51.71 23.38 -28.55
C ASN A 83 50.74 22.37 -29.20
N VAL A 84 50.91 21.07 -29.00
CA VAL A 84 49.99 20.04 -29.46
C VAL A 84 49.02 19.71 -28.32
N VAL A 85 47.78 20.18 -28.46
CA VAL A 85 46.71 19.97 -27.47
C VAL A 85 45.92 18.73 -27.85
N GLY A 86 45.61 17.88 -26.86
CA GLY A 86 44.74 16.72 -27.04
C GLY A 86 45.43 15.46 -27.60
N ILE A 87 46.76 15.39 -27.58
CA ILE A 87 47.52 14.16 -27.87
C ILE A 87 48.44 13.86 -26.69
N VAL A 88 48.47 12.62 -26.21
CA VAL A 88 49.32 12.17 -25.10
C VAL A 88 49.89 10.79 -25.38
N VAL A 89 51.18 10.59 -25.14
CA VAL A 89 51.78 9.24 -25.14
C VAL A 89 51.46 8.59 -23.80
N ILE A 90 50.70 7.49 -23.82
CA ILE A 90 50.20 6.80 -22.63
C ILE A 90 50.99 5.54 -22.30
N LYS A 91 51.79 5.01 -23.24
CA LYS A 91 52.64 3.85 -23.03
C LYS A 91 53.87 3.87 -23.93
N ASP A 92 54.96 3.28 -23.43
CA ASP A 92 56.23 3.07 -24.15
C ASP A 92 56.84 4.37 -24.70
N GLN A 93 56.64 5.48 -23.97
CA GLN A 93 57.17 6.81 -24.28
C GLN A 93 58.70 6.88 -24.22
N HIS A 94 59.32 6.01 -23.42
CA HIS A 94 60.76 5.98 -23.17
C HIS A 94 61.24 4.53 -23.23
N MET A 95 62.02 4.20 -24.25
CA MET A 95 62.57 2.86 -24.49
C MET A 95 64.10 2.90 -24.48
N ILE A 96 64.72 1.83 -23.98
CA ILE A 96 66.18 1.67 -23.91
C ILE A 96 66.55 0.34 -24.58
N PHE A 97 67.53 0.39 -25.47
CA PHE A 97 68.11 -0.78 -26.13
C PHE A 97 69.61 -0.82 -25.86
N ASN A 98 70.10 -1.96 -25.36
CA ASN A 98 71.49 -2.09 -24.92
C ASN A 98 72.49 -1.99 -26.08
N GLU A 99 72.17 -2.61 -27.21
CA GLU A 99 73.00 -2.63 -28.41
C GLU A 99 72.13 -2.72 -29.67
N ILE A 100 72.52 -1.99 -30.71
CA ILE A 100 72.01 -2.18 -32.08
C ILE A 100 73.22 -2.41 -32.97
N GLU A 101 73.40 -3.66 -33.44
CA GLU A 101 74.51 -4.06 -34.30
C GLU A 101 74.51 -3.29 -35.64
N ALA A 102 75.66 -3.26 -36.30
CA ALA A 102 75.81 -2.60 -37.60
C ALA A 102 74.86 -3.22 -38.64
N GLY A 103 73.98 -2.40 -39.22
CA GLY A 103 72.99 -2.84 -40.22
C GLY A 103 71.66 -3.34 -39.65
N GLU A 104 71.59 -3.64 -38.35
CA GLU A 104 70.38 -4.15 -37.68
C GLU A 104 69.41 -3.03 -37.30
N ALA A 105 68.17 -3.42 -37.01
CA ALA A 105 67.10 -2.52 -36.61
C ALA A 105 66.30 -3.05 -35.41
N VAL A 106 65.78 -2.15 -34.59
CA VAL A 106 64.90 -2.48 -33.47
C VAL A 106 63.61 -1.70 -33.59
N THR A 107 62.48 -2.36 -33.38
CA THR A 107 61.13 -1.79 -33.54
C THR A 107 60.36 -1.83 -32.24
N TYR A 108 59.63 -0.76 -31.94
CA TYR A 108 58.70 -0.70 -30.81
C TYR A 108 57.44 0.12 -31.14
N TYR A 109 56.42 -0.02 -30.29
CA TYR A 109 55.05 0.43 -30.56
C TYR A 109 54.49 1.32 -29.44
N PRO A 110 54.82 2.62 -29.39
CA PRO A 110 54.26 3.51 -28.39
C PRO A 110 52.76 3.70 -28.57
N LYS A 111 52.03 3.72 -27.43
CA LYS A 111 50.59 3.98 -27.42
C LYS A 111 50.31 5.46 -27.19
N ILE A 112 49.46 6.02 -28.04
CA ILE A 112 49.12 7.45 -28.06
C ILE A 112 47.61 7.62 -27.93
N TYR A 113 47.15 8.30 -26.90
CA TYR A 113 45.75 8.71 -26.77
C TYR A 113 45.52 10.05 -27.46
N VAL A 114 44.44 10.17 -28.21
CA VAL A 114 44.00 11.41 -28.86
C VAL A 114 42.62 11.78 -28.34
N ASP A 115 42.48 12.98 -27.79
CA ASP A 115 41.20 13.53 -27.32
C ASP A 115 40.18 13.64 -28.46
N GLU A 116 38.90 13.37 -28.19
CA GLU A 116 37.82 13.43 -29.19
C GLU A 116 37.69 14.82 -29.84
N LYS A 117 38.06 15.89 -29.12
CA LYS A 117 37.97 17.27 -29.60
C LYS A 117 39.22 17.71 -30.36
N THR A 118 40.24 16.86 -30.49
CA THR A 118 41.44 17.17 -31.29
C THR A 118 41.04 17.37 -32.75
N PRO A 119 41.35 18.53 -33.36
CA PRO A 119 41.05 18.78 -34.76
C PRO A 119 41.66 17.73 -35.71
N LEU A 120 41.00 17.47 -36.84
CA LEU A 120 41.61 16.66 -37.89
C LEU A 120 42.80 17.41 -38.50
N GLY A 121 43.92 16.72 -38.73
CA GLY A 121 45.11 17.35 -39.28
C GLY A 121 46.41 16.62 -38.95
N ALA A 122 47.52 17.17 -39.48
CA ALA A 122 48.85 16.67 -39.21
C ALA A 122 49.44 17.33 -37.96
N TYR A 123 49.98 16.51 -37.08
CA TYR A 123 50.65 16.90 -35.83
C TYR A 123 52.08 16.38 -35.85
N ILE A 124 52.97 17.09 -35.16
CA ILE A 124 54.39 16.75 -35.09
C ILE A 124 54.71 16.41 -33.63
N LEU A 125 55.24 15.21 -33.42
CA LEU A 125 55.80 14.75 -32.16
C LEU A 125 57.32 14.83 -32.20
N ASN A 126 57.97 14.86 -31.04
CA ASN A 126 59.42 14.91 -30.93
C ASN A 126 59.95 13.57 -30.43
N LEU A 127 60.77 12.92 -31.25
CA LEU A 127 61.52 11.74 -30.88
C LEU A 127 62.98 12.13 -30.61
N GLN A 128 63.41 12.02 -29.37
CA GLN A 128 64.80 12.20 -28.99
C GLN A 128 65.47 10.83 -28.90
N VAL A 129 66.49 10.61 -29.71
CA VAL A 129 67.30 9.40 -29.69
C VAL A 129 68.70 9.76 -29.21
N LYS A 130 69.14 9.13 -28.14
CA LYS A 130 70.46 9.31 -27.54
C LYS A 130 71.18 7.96 -27.55
N TYR A 131 72.43 7.95 -27.98
CA TYR A 131 73.23 6.72 -28.03
C TYR A 131 74.71 7.01 -27.80
N LEU A 132 75.43 6.02 -27.31
CA LEU A 132 76.86 6.08 -27.09
C LEU A 132 77.61 5.60 -28.34
N ASP A 133 78.42 6.49 -28.91
CA ASP A 133 79.33 6.17 -30.01
C ASP A 133 80.71 5.82 -29.43
N LEU A 134 80.99 4.52 -29.30
CA LEU A 134 82.23 4.02 -28.69
C LEU A 134 83.49 4.36 -29.52
N LEU A 135 83.35 4.68 -30.80
CA LEU A 135 84.49 5.01 -31.66
C LEU A 135 85.11 6.37 -31.29
N ILE A 136 84.28 7.29 -30.81
CA ILE A 136 84.67 8.64 -30.37
C ILE A 136 84.48 8.86 -28.86
N SER A 137 83.91 7.88 -28.15
CA SER A 137 83.57 7.97 -26.73
C SER A 137 82.69 9.18 -26.39
N GLU A 138 81.79 9.55 -27.30
CA GLU A 138 80.86 10.67 -27.13
C GLU A 138 79.41 10.17 -27.18
N VAL A 139 78.54 10.87 -26.43
CA VAL A 139 77.09 10.66 -26.50
C VAL A 139 76.56 11.50 -27.64
N ARG A 140 75.94 10.85 -28.62
CA ARG A 140 75.22 11.53 -29.69
C ARG A 140 73.75 11.66 -29.32
N VAL A 141 73.19 12.82 -29.59
CA VAL A 141 71.76 13.10 -29.43
C VAL A 141 71.21 13.57 -30.77
N ALA A 142 70.15 12.91 -31.23
CA ALA A 142 69.40 13.29 -32.42
C ALA A 142 67.95 13.56 -32.02
N SER A 143 67.40 14.66 -32.51
CA SER A 143 65.98 15.00 -32.35
C SER A 143 65.29 14.91 -33.70
N ILE A 144 64.36 13.98 -33.83
CA ILE A 144 63.61 13.69 -35.06
C ILE A 144 62.16 14.12 -34.85
N GLN A 145 61.60 14.79 -35.85
CA GLN A 145 60.18 15.12 -35.88
C GLN A 145 59.39 13.92 -36.44
N VAL A 146 58.47 13.39 -35.64
CA VAL A 146 57.58 12.29 -36.03
C VAL A 146 56.22 12.88 -36.38
N GLY A 147 55.86 12.87 -37.66
CA GLY A 147 54.56 13.33 -38.13
C GLY A 147 53.47 12.28 -37.93
N VAL A 148 52.41 12.62 -37.20
CA VAL A 148 51.18 11.81 -37.06
C VAL A 148 49.99 12.57 -37.66
N VAL A 149 49.08 11.86 -38.31
CA VAL A 149 47.91 12.45 -38.98
C VAL A 149 46.65 11.96 -38.29
N VAL A 150 45.90 12.89 -37.68
CA VAL A 150 44.55 12.61 -37.18
C VAL A 150 43.59 12.66 -38.36
N ASP A 151 43.16 11.50 -38.85
CA ASP A 151 42.41 11.37 -40.12
C ASP A 151 40.89 11.29 -39.92
N ARG A 152 40.44 10.84 -38.75
CA ARG A 152 39.03 10.68 -38.38
C ARG A 152 38.82 10.88 -36.88
N VAL A 153 37.57 11.16 -36.50
CA VAL A 153 37.11 11.17 -35.11
C VAL A 153 36.27 9.93 -34.88
N GLU A 154 36.67 9.08 -33.94
CA GLU A 154 35.89 7.94 -33.49
C GLU A 154 35.02 8.39 -32.31
N LYS A 155 33.72 8.60 -32.57
CA LYS A 155 32.75 8.95 -31.53
C LYS A 155 32.07 7.68 -31.02
N ASP A 156 31.78 7.65 -29.74
CA ASP A 156 30.87 6.63 -29.19
C ASP A 156 29.43 7.02 -29.53
N TYR A 157 28.87 6.34 -30.52
CA TYR A 157 27.50 6.55 -30.99
C TYR A 157 26.49 5.64 -30.27
N THR A 158 26.89 4.91 -29.22
CA THR A 158 25.96 4.09 -28.45
C THR A 158 25.16 4.96 -27.49
N ARG A 159 23.82 4.96 -27.63
CA ARG A 159 22.93 5.72 -26.76
C ARG A 159 21.64 4.94 -26.51
N LEU A 160 21.30 4.79 -25.24
CA LEU A 160 20.06 4.15 -24.82
C LEU A 160 19.09 5.22 -24.29
N ASN A 161 17.81 5.08 -24.61
CA ASN A 161 16.73 5.83 -24.00
C ASN A 161 15.82 4.87 -23.21
N ILE A 162 15.32 5.33 -22.06
CA ILE A 162 14.40 4.54 -21.24
C ILE A 162 13.19 5.41 -20.93
N GLU A 163 12.03 4.96 -21.37
CA GLU A 163 10.76 5.65 -21.18
C GLU A 163 9.77 4.79 -20.40
N VAL A 164 8.95 5.45 -19.58
CA VAL A 164 7.82 4.81 -18.90
C VAL A 164 6.57 4.96 -19.76
N LYS A 165 6.03 3.85 -20.28
CA LYS A 165 4.77 3.87 -21.06
C LYS A 165 3.53 4.07 -20.19
N THR A 166 3.56 3.63 -18.93
CA THR A 166 2.43 3.74 -18.00
C THR A 166 2.83 4.57 -16.79
N THR A 167 2.39 5.83 -16.75
CA THR A 167 2.82 6.78 -15.72
C THR A 167 1.86 6.86 -14.52
N SER A 168 0.64 6.34 -14.62
CA SER A 168 -0.36 6.44 -13.55
C SER A 168 -0.36 5.24 -12.61
N LEU A 169 -0.23 5.52 -11.30
CA LEU A 169 -0.21 4.52 -10.23
C LEU A 169 -1.36 4.74 -9.25
N LYS A 170 -1.89 3.63 -8.71
CA LYS A 170 -2.95 3.60 -7.71
C LYS A 170 -2.41 3.36 -6.31
N ILE A 171 -2.81 4.21 -5.36
CA ILE A 171 -2.46 4.10 -3.94
C ILE A 171 -3.02 2.79 -3.34
N GLY A 172 -2.19 2.13 -2.53
CA GLY A 172 -2.58 0.95 -1.75
C GLY A 172 -2.70 -0.33 -2.57
N CYS A 173 -2.12 -0.38 -3.78
CA CYS A 173 -2.18 -1.53 -4.69
C CYS A 173 -0.82 -1.81 -5.33
N GLU A 174 -0.70 -3.01 -5.88
CA GLU A 174 0.32 -3.36 -6.87
C GLU A 174 -0.07 -2.77 -8.23
N ASN A 175 0.89 -2.15 -8.90
CA ASN A 175 0.71 -1.51 -10.20
C ASN A 175 1.69 -2.12 -11.19
N ASN A 176 1.21 -2.52 -12.36
CA ASN A 176 2.05 -2.99 -13.44
C ASN A 176 2.47 -1.81 -14.30
N VAL A 177 3.78 -1.58 -14.42
CA VAL A 177 4.38 -0.49 -15.18
C VAL A 177 5.18 -1.11 -16.32
N THR A 178 4.99 -0.58 -17.53
CA THR A 178 5.77 -0.99 -18.70
C THR A 178 6.84 0.06 -18.99
N LEU A 179 8.09 -0.38 -19.02
CA LEU A 179 9.26 0.39 -19.45
C LEU A 179 9.58 0.05 -20.90
N SER A 180 10.07 1.04 -21.66
CA SER A 180 10.55 0.89 -23.03
C SER A 180 12.03 1.25 -23.05
N PHE A 181 12.87 0.30 -23.42
CA PHE A 181 14.30 0.52 -23.66
C PHE A 181 14.49 0.65 -25.16
N GLU A 182 15.02 1.77 -25.63
CA GLU A 182 15.17 2.09 -27.05
C GLU A 182 16.62 2.45 -27.34
N ASN A 183 17.21 1.82 -28.36
CA ASN A 183 18.52 2.23 -28.85
C ASN A 183 18.37 3.43 -29.78
N ILE A 184 18.72 4.61 -29.29
CA ILE A 184 18.71 5.87 -30.06
C ILE A 184 20.10 6.18 -30.66
N GLY A 185 21.05 5.24 -30.54
CA GLY A 185 22.37 5.30 -31.13
C GLY A 185 22.40 4.86 -32.59
N GLU A 186 23.56 5.05 -33.23
CA GLU A 186 23.78 4.65 -34.64
C GLU A 186 24.34 3.21 -34.76
N LYS A 187 24.68 2.59 -33.64
CA LYS A 187 25.30 1.25 -33.55
C LYS A 187 24.53 0.33 -32.63
N SER A 188 24.63 -0.97 -32.85
CA SER A 188 24.03 -1.98 -31.97
C SER A 188 24.65 -1.93 -30.57
N ILE A 189 23.83 -2.19 -29.57
CA ILE A 189 24.22 -2.25 -28.16
C ILE A 189 24.05 -3.69 -27.67
N TYR A 190 25.03 -4.21 -26.93
CA TYR A 190 25.07 -5.59 -26.45
C TYR A 190 25.05 -5.70 -24.93
N LYS A 191 24.63 -6.85 -24.41
CA LYS A 191 24.63 -7.22 -22.98
C LYS A 191 24.09 -6.11 -22.08
N ILE A 192 22.89 -5.63 -22.40
CA ILE A 192 22.19 -4.64 -21.61
C ILE A 192 21.82 -5.27 -20.27
N ASP A 193 22.28 -4.69 -19.17
CA ASP A 193 21.92 -5.06 -17.80
C ASP A 193 21.44 -3.81 -17.06
N ALA A 194 20.14 -3.77 -16.79
CA ALA A 194 19.47 -2.65 -16.15
C ALA A 194 18.91 -3.07 -14.79
N ILE A 195 19.25 -2.30 -13.75
CA ILE A 195 18.76 -2.49 -12.39
C ILE A 195 17.92 -1.29 -12.00
N LEU A 196 16.68 -1.56 -11.61
CA LEU A 196 15.68 -0.58 -11.19
C LEU A 196 15.62 -0.52 -9.66
N SER A 197 15.60 0.70 -9.14
CA SER A 197 15.48 0.96 -7.71
C SER A 197 14.57 2.16 -7.44
N SER A 198 13.95 2.20 -6.26
CA SER A 198 13.25 3.39 -5.76
C SER A 198 13.84 3.81 -4.43
N GLN A 199 14.04 5.11 -4.26
CA GLN A 199 14.43 5.71 -2.98
C GLN A 199 13.23 6.24 -2.19
N SER A 200 12.02 6.16 -2.75
CA SER A 200 10.80 6.62 -2.10
C SER A 200 10.41 5.65 -0.97
N PRO A 201 10.05 6.14 0.23
CA PRO A 201 9.50 5.29 1.29
C PRO A 201 8.10 4.76 0.96
N TYR A 202 7.49 5.23 -0.14
CA TYR A 202 6.13 4.88 -0.54
C TYR A 202 6.06 3.91 -1.73
N LEU A 203 7.16 3.70 -2.46
CA LEU A 203 7.21 2.85 -3.65
C LEU A 203 8.18 1.70 -3.45
N ALA A 204 7.73 0.47 -3.70
CA ALA A 204 8.59 -0.71 -3.69
C ALA A 204 8.46 -1.46 -5.01
N ILE A 205 9.58 -1.73 -5.68
CA ILE A 205 9.59 -2.59 -6.87
C ILE A 205 9.64 -4.04 -6.38
N ILE A 206 8.53 -4.74 -6.53
CA ILE A 206 8.36 -6.09 -5.96
C ILE A 206 8.60 -7.20 -6.99
N LYS A 207 8.54 -6.88 -8.30
CA LYS A 207 8.82 -7.81 -9.40
C LYS A 207 9.44 -7.08 -10.59
N GLY A 208 10.34 -7.76 -11.31
CA GLY A 208 10.96 -7.25 -12.54
C GLY A 208 12.03 -6.17 -12.33
N ASN A 209 12.63 -6.07 -11.14
CA ASN A 209 13.60 -5.01 -10.83
C ASN A 209 14.92 -5.11 -11.60
N ARG A 210 15.20 -6.21 -12.31
CA ARG A 210 16.35 -6.35 -13.20
C ARG A 210 15.88 -6.74 -14.59
N PHE A 211 16.48 -6.13 -15.60
CA PHE A 211 16.23 -6.39 -17.02
C PHE A 211 17.56 -6.71 -17.69
N ILE A 212 17.62 -7.84 -18.39
CA ILE A 212 18.79 -8.28 -19.14
C ILE A 212 18.37 -8.51 -20.58
N TYR A 213 19.13 -7.98 -21.54
CA TYR A 213 18.87 -8.14 -22.97
C TYR A 213 20.18 -8.24 -23.75
N GLU A 214 20.25 -9.19 -24.68
CA GLU A 214 21.51 -9.55 -25.33
C GLU A 214 21.96 -8.54 -26.38
N GLU A 215 21.06 -8.07 -27.23
CA GLU A 215 21.40 -7.19 -28.36
C GLU A 215 20.20 -6.32 -28.72
N LEU A 216 20.45 -5.03 -28.94
CA LEU A 216 19.44 -4.08 -29.40
C LEU A 216 20.00 -3.30 -30.60
N GLU A 217 19.42 -3.54 -31.78
CA GLU A 217 19.80 -2.87 -33.02
C GLU A 217 19.45 -1.37 -32.98
N PRO A 218 20.07 -0.53 -33.83
CA PRO A 218 19.72 0.89 -33.93
C PRO A 218 18.22 1.10 -34.20
N SER A 219 17.59 2.02 -33.47
CA SER A 219 16.15 2.33 -33.52
C SER A 219 15.20 1.24 -33.02
N ASP A 220 15.70 0.08 -32.60
CA ASP A 220 14.86 -0.95 -31.99
C ASP A 220 14.51 -0.60 -30.54
N ASN A 221 13.34 -1.10 -30.11
CA ASN A 221 12.91 -1.01 -28.73
C ASN A 221 12.43 -2.35 -28.18
N VAL A 222 12.63 -2.52 -26.88
CA VAL A 222 12.16 -3.68 -26.11
C VAL A 222 11.40 -3.19 -24.88
N SER A 223 10.25 -3.81 -24.62
CA SER A 223 9.41 -3.48 -23.48
C SER A 223 9.64 -4.45 -22.32
N HIS A 224 9.76 -3.91 -21.11
CA HIS A 224 9.93 -4.68 -19.88
C HIS A 224 8.85 -4.32 -18.87
N GLN A 225 8.24 -5.32 -18.23
CA GLN A 225 7.19 -5.10 -17.25
C GLN A 225 7.73 -5.25 -15.83
N ILE A 226 7.39 -4.28 -14.99
CA ILE A 226 7.69 -4.29 -13.56
C ILE A 226 6.41 -4.16 -12.74
N THR A 227 6.44 -4.67 -11.52
CA THR A 227 5.34 -4.47 -10.56
C THR A 227 5.83 -3.60 -9.41
N ILE A 228 5.13 -2.49 -9.18
CA ILE A 228 5.41 -1.52 -8.12
C ILE A 228 4.27 -1.55 -7.10
N ALA A 229 4.59 -1.85 -5.85
CA ALA A 229 3.67 -1.68 -4.72
C ALA A 229 3.71 -0.22 -4.23
N VAL A 230 2.52 0.38 -4.09
CA VAL A 230 2.36 1.76 -3.64
C VAL A 230 1.74 1.78 -2.24
N SER A 231 2.42 2.40 -1.28
CA SER A 231 1.93 2.58 0.09
C SER A 231 0.61 3.34 0.13
N LYS A 232 -0.28 2.97 1.04
CA LYS A 232 -1.55 3.68 1.29
C LYS A 232 -1.41 5.11 1.78
N ASN A 233 -0.28 5.39 2.42
CA ASN A 233 0.02 6.69 3.00
C ASN A 233 0.76 7.58 2.01
N ALA A 234 0.97 7.11 0.77
CA ALA A 234 1.62 7.90 -0.27
C ALA A 234 0.79 9.15 -0.60
N PRO A 235 1.36 10.36 -0.49
CA PRO A 235 0.73 11.55 -1.05
C PRO A 235 0.49 11.39 -2.57
N LEU A 236 -0.62 11.95 -3.05
CA LEU A 236 -0.83 12.11 -4.49
C LEU A 236 0.28 13.03 -5.06
N GLY A 237 0.77 12.72 -6.24
CA GLY A 237 1.79 13.52 -6.91
C GLY A 237 2.84 12.71 -7.66
N ALA A 238 3.89 13.42 -8.07
CA ALA A 238 4.98 12.86 -8.87
C ALA A 238 6.03 12.18 -8.00
N TYR A 239 6.49 11.02 -8.45
CA TYR A 239 7.54 10.20 -7.86
C TYR A 239 8.53 9.78 -8.94
N THR A 240 9.67 9.26 -8.51
CA THR A 240 10.68 8.77 -9.44
C THR A 240 11.19 7.39 -9.03
N ILE A 241 11.61 6.62 -10.03
CA ILE A 241 12.46 5.44 -9.89
C ILE A 241 13.74 5.67 -10.69
N THR A 242 14.81 5.01 -10.28
CA THR A 242 16.12 5.11 -10.93
C THR A 242 16.43 3.80 -11.64
N SER A 243 16.84 3.88 -12.90
CA SER A 243 17.37 2.77 -13.68
C SER A 243 18.87 2.96 -13.86
N SER A 244 19.68 2.09 -13.27
CA SER A 244 21.12 2.03 -13.52
C SER A 244 21.37 0.95 -14.56
N VAL A 245 21.92 1.34 -15.71
CA VAL A 245 22.09 0.47 -16.86
C VAL A 245 23.55 0.41 -17.27
N SER A 246 24.04 -0.79 -17.54
CA SER A 246 25.33 -1.02 -18.21
C SER A 246 25.12 -1.80 -19.50
N PHE A 247 25.90 -1.50 -20.53
CA PHE A 247 25.87 -2.22 -21.80
C PHE A 247 27.24 -2.16 -22.49
N GLU A 248 27.49 -3.05 -23.45
CA GLU A 248 28.71 -3.11 -24.25
C GLU A 248 28.48 -2.56 -25.67
N ASP A 249 29.49 -1.87 -26.22
CA ASP A 249 29.53 -1.52 -27.64
C ASP A 249 30.02 -2.72 -28.50
N GLU A 250 30.03 -2.55 -29.83
CA GLU A 250 30.55 -3.54 -30.79
C GLU A 250 32.01 -3.94 -30.53
N ASN A 251 32.78 -3.09 -29.84
CA ASN A 251 34.19 -3.31 -29.52
C ASN A 251 34.38 -3.95 -28.13
N GLY A 252 33.30 -4.32 -27.43
CA GLY A 252 33.32 -4.90 -26.09
C GLY A 252 33.64 -3.90 -24.98
N ARG A 253 33.54 -2.59 -25.23
CA ARG A 253 33.72 -1.56 -24.21
C ARG A 253 32.41 -1.39 -23.44
N SER A 254 32.48 -1.49 -22.12
CA SER A 254 31.32 -1.29 -21.25
C SER A 254 31.06 0.18 -20.97
N ASN A 255 29.82 0.62 -21.20
CA ASN A 255 29.29 1.91 -20.84
C ASN A 255 28.25 1.77 -19.73
N ALA A 256 28.14 2.76 -18.86
CA ALA A 256 27.18 2.77 -17.75
C ALA A 256 26.49 4.13 -17.61
N TYR A 257 25.17 4.11 -17.49
CA TYR A 257 24.31 5.28 -17.40
C TYR A 257 23.27 5.12 -16.30
N THR A 258 22.74 6.25 -15.83
CA THR A 258 21.65 6.26 -14.86
C THR A 258 20.53 7.16 -15.35
N TYR A 259 19.31 6.63 -15.35
CA TYR A 259 18.09 7.32 -15.79
C TYR A 259 17.14 7.50 -14.62
N THR A 260 16.56 8.70 -14.52
CA THR A 260 15.50 8.99 -13.55
C THR A 260 14.17 8.98 -14.27
N LEU A 261 13.31 8.04 -13.92
CA LEU A 261 12.04 7.77 -14.58
C LEU A 261 10.90 8.33 -13.73
N GLY A 262 10.08 9.20 -14.31
CA GLY A 262 8.93 9.82 -13.64
C GLY A 262 7.71 8.89 -13.59
N LEU A 263 7.06 8.87 -12.43
CA LEU A 263 5.80 8.18 -12.15
C LEU A 263 4.84 9.17 -11.48
N ASN A 264 3.53 9.00 -11.69
CA ASN A 264 2.52 9.84 -11.09
C ASN A 264 1.51 8.99 -10.32
N ILE A 265 1.29 9.34 -9.07
CA ILE A 265 0.22 8.76 -8.26
C ILE A 265 -0.99 9.70 -8.37
N ASP A 266 -1.95 9.33 -9.19
CA ASP A 266 -3.08 10.19 -9.59
C ASP A 266 -4.43 9.72 -9.03
N SER A 267 -4.49 8.53 -8.44
CA SER A 267 -5.74 7.96 -7.93
C SER A 267 -5.53 7.07 -6.71
N VAL A 268 -6.51 7.13 -5.80
CA VAL A 268 -6.63 6.20 -4.69
C VAL A 268 -7.55 5.08 -5.15
N LYS A 269 -7.17 3.80 -4.97
CA LYS A 269 -8.17 2.73 -5.08
C LYS A 269 -9.26 3.08 -4.09
N VAL A 270 -10.47 3.35 -4.59
CA VAL A 270 -11.66 3.53 -3.75
C VAL A 270 -11.94 2.19 -3.08
N SER A 271 -11.20 1.91 -2.01
CA SER A 271 -11.47 0.81 -1.13
C SER A 271 -12.78 1.19 -0.48
N ARG A 272 -13.85 0.47 -0.82
CA ARG A 272 -15.05 0.49 0.04
C ARG A 272 -14.50 0.17 1.43
N GLN A 273 -14.62 1.12 2.35
CA GLN A 273 -14.08 0.93 3.70
C GLN A 273 -14.70 -0.35 4.26
N THR A 274 -13.87 -1.29 4.71
CA THR A 274 -14.36 -2.47 5.41
C THR A 274 -15.11 -1.96 6.63
N THR A 275 -16.40 -2.26 6.69
CA THR A 275 -17.26 -1.87 7.80
C THR A 275 -18.04 -3.08 8.26
N VAL A 276 -17.90 -3.42 9.53
CA VAL A 276 -18.78 -4.38 10.21
C VAL A 276 -19.84 -3.59 10.95
N LEU A 277 -21.11 -3.81 10.60
CA LEU A 277 -22.25 -3.13 11.20
C LEU A 277 -23.29 -4.12 11.71
N LEU A 278 -24.15 -3.65 12.61
CA LEU A 278 -25.33 -4.40 13.05
C LEU A 278 -26.39 -4.33 11.94
N LYS A 279 -26.72 -5.49 11.36
CA LYS A 279 -27.76 -5.60 10.31
C LYS A 279 -29.14 -5.71 10.94
N GLU A 280 -29.29 -6.59 11.93
CA GLU A 280 -30.56 -6.83 12.61
C GLU A 280 -30.31 -7.32 14.05
N TYR A 281 -31.28 -7.09 14.93
CA TYR A 281 -31.33 -7.73 16.24
C TYR A 281 -32.75 -8.16 16.58
N SER A 282 -32.86 -9.22 17.38
CA SER A 282 -34.13 -9.71 17.90
C SER A 282 -34.02 -9.98 19.40
N THR A 283 -35.17 -9.98 20.08
CA THR A 283 -35.26 -10.32 21.51
C THR A 283 -36.39 -11.32 21.72
N ASN A 284 -36.16 -12.29 22.59
CA ASN A 284 -37.16 -13.27 22.99
C ASN A 284 -37.24 -13.31 24.52
N PRO A 285 -38.37 -12.89 25.13
CA PRO A 285 -39.55 -12.30 24.47
C PRO A 285 -39.29 -10.89 23.90
N ILE A 286 -40.11 -10.46 22.93
CA ILE A 286 -40.05 -9.12 22.31
C ILE A 286 -40.24 -8.00 23.35
N PHE A 287 -41.08 -8.27 24.36
CA PHE A 287 -41.25 -7.41 25.52
C PHE A 287 -40.84 -8.17 26.77
N ALA A 288 -39.77 -7.71 27.39
CA ALA A 288 -39.25 -8.26 28.61
C ALA A 288 -40.18 -7.94 29.79
N GLN A 289 -40.19 -8.85 30.76
CA GLN A 289 -40.88 -8.67 32.03
C GLN A 289 -39.84 -8.51 33.15
N PRO A 290 -40.10 -7.64 34.14
CA PRO A 290 -39.29 -7.53 35.34
C PRO A 290 -39.07 -8.90 36.00
N GLY A 291 -37.81 -9.20 36.37
CA GLY A 291 -37.43 -10.45 37.01
C GLY A 291 -37.34 -11.66 36.09
N LYS A 292 -37.50 -11.50 34.77
CA LYS A 292 -37.39 -12.58 33.78
C LYS A 292 -36.18 -12.40 32.85
N PRO A 293 -35.59 -13.50 32.37
CA PRO A 293 -34.51 -13.44 31.39
C PRO A 293 -35.03 -13.05 30.00
N VAL A 294 -34.14 -12.50 29.20
CA VAL A 294 -34.36 -12.14 27.79
C VAL A 294 -33.19 -12.70 26.98
N ASP A 295 -33.52 -13.48 25.95
CA ASP A 295 -32.57 -13.90 24.93
C ASP A 295 -32.44 -12.80 23.87
N VAL A 296 -31.21 -12.47 23.49
CA VAL A 296 -30.88 -11.44 22.51
C VAL A 296 -30.08 -12.09 21.39
N GLU A 297 -30.51 -11.90 20.16
CA GLU A 297 -29.78 -12.36 18.96
C GLU A 297 -29.42 -11.16 18.09
N LEU A 298 -28.20 -11.15 17.57
CA LEU A 298 -27.65 -10.11 16.72
C LEU A 298 -27.15 -10.73 15.42
N GLU A 299 -27.45 -10.09 14.28
CA GLU A 299 -26.82 -10.36 13.00
C GLU A 299 -25.90 -9.19 12.64
N LEU A 300 -24.59 -9.43 12.55
CA LEU A 300 -23.61 -8.47 12.04
C LEU A 300 -23.33 -8.75 10.58
N GLN A 301 -23.14 -7.70 9.78
CA GLN A 301 -22.79 -7.81 8.36
C GLN A 301 -21.49 -7.08 8.05
N CYS A 302 -20.62 -7.71 7.27
CA CYS A 302 -19.41 -7.07 6.75
C CYS A 302 -19.65 -6.50 5.34
N ILE A 303 -19.45 -5.20 5.19
CA ILE A 303 -19.65 -4.46 3.93
C ILE A 303 -18.30 -3.90 3.46
N GLY A 304 -18.14 -3.84 2.14
CA GLY A 304 -16.97 -3.26 1.48
C GLY A 304 -15.95 -4.31 1.07
N ASP A 305 -15.26 -4.89 2.05
CA ASP A 305 -14.27 -5.97 1.90
C ASP A 305 -14.35 -6.96 3.07
N GLN A 306 -13.47 -7.97 3.13
CA GLN A 306 -13.36 -8.88 4.28
C GLN A 306 -12.85 -8.14 5.54
N ALA A 307 -13.39 -8.51 6.71
CA ALA A 307 -12.91 -8.11 8.02
C ALA A 307 -12.23 -9.30 8.70
N HIS A 308 -11.15 -9.03 9.44
CA HIS A 308 -10.40 -10.01 10.21
C HIS A 308 -10.50 -9.76 11.70
N ASP A 309 -10.41 -10.82 12.51
CA ASP A 309 -10.38 -10.75 13.98
C ASP A 309 -11.51 -9.88 14.57
N VAL A 310 -12.73 -10.09 14.06
CA VAL A 310 -13.93 -9.38 14.50
C VAL A 310 -14.26 -9.79 15.92
N ARG A 311 -14.38 -8.79 16.79
CA ARG A 311 -14.72 -8.93 18.21
C ARG A 311 -15.84 -7.98 18.56
N VAL A 312 -16.71 -8.40 19.46
CA VAL A 312 -17.88 -7.64 19.89
C VAL A 312 -17.95 -7.66 21.40
N GLN A 313 -18.03 -6.48 21.99
CA GLN A 313 -18.27 -6.27 23.41
C GLN A 313 -19.63 -5.60 23.59
N ALA A 314 -20.58 -6.29 24.19
CA ALA A 314 -21.82 -5.70 24.67
C ALA A 314 -21.62 -5.09 26.07
N SER A 315 -22.27 -3.96 26.34
CA SER A 315 -22.19 -3.23 27.59
C SER A 315 -23.58 -2.80 28.05
N THR A 316 -23.89 -3.09 29.32
CA THR A 316 -25.13 -2.69 30.00
C THR A 316 -24.94 -1.48 30.92
N ASP A 317 -23.82 -0.77 30.79
CA ASP A 317 -23.49 0.45 31.56
C ASP A 317 -24.57 1.54 31.51
N LEU A 318 -25.25 1.68 30.36
CA LEU A 318 -26.36 2.61 30.19
C LEU A 318 -27.69 2.13 30.81
N SER A 319 -27.76 0.86 31.22
CA SER A 319 -28.97 0.18 31.69
C SER A 319 -28.66 -0.71 32.90
N PRO A 320 -28.41 -0.14 34.09
CA PRO A 320 -28.00 -0.90 35.28
C PRO A 320 -29.04 -1.93 35.74
N GLN A 321 -30.31 -1.79 35.34
CA GLN A 321 -31.38 -2.76 35.57
C GLN A 321 -31.27 -4.02 34.69
N ILE A 322 -30.33 -4.04 33.75
CA ILE A 322 -30.08 -5.18 32.86
C ILE A 322 -28.76 -5.83 33.28
N SER A 323 -28.86 -7.06 33.78
CA SER A 323 -27.70 -7.84 34.21
C SER A 323 -27.38 -8.95 33.20
N PRO A 324 -26.12 -9.15 32.79
CA PRO A 324 -25.76 -10.26 31.93
C PRO A 324 -25.92 -11.61 32.64
N LEU A 325 -26.51 -12.58 31.95
CA LEU A 325 -26.56 -13.99 32.38
C LEU A 325 -25.58 -14.87 31.60
N THR A 326 -25.08 -14.38 30.46
CA THR A 326 -24.02 -15.00 29.67
C THR A 326 -22.89 -13.99 29.43
N PRO A 327 -21.69 -14.44 29.00
CA PRO A 327 -20.63 -13.52 28.59
C PRO A 327 -21.13 -12.51 27.55
N LEU A 328 -20.60 -11.29 27.61
CA LEU A 328 -20.91 -10.20 26.69
C LEU A 328 -19.77 -9.89 25.71
N TYR A 329 -18.73 -10.72 25.71
CA TYR A 329 -17.60 -10.62 24.81
C TYR A 329 -17.61 -11.79 23.82
N PHE A 330 -17.53 -11.49 22.53
CA PHE A 330 -17.58 -12.46 21.45
C PHE A 330 -16.40 -12.25 20.50
N ALA A 331 -15.65 -13.31 20.24
CA ALA A 331 -14.65 -13.34 19.18
C ALA A 331 -15.20 -14.16 18.01
N LEU A 332 -15.52 -13.48 16.91
CA LEU A 332 -16.12 -14.07 15.71
C LEU A 332 -15.07 -14.53 14.69
N GLY A 333 -13.83 -14.06 14.81
CA GLY A 333 -12.78 -14.31 13.82
C GLY A 333 -13.05 -13.52 12.55
N ASP A 334 -12.87 -14.15 11.39
CA ASP A 334 -12.95 -13.46 10.11
C ASP A 334 -14.38 -13.49 9.54
N ILE A 335 -14.82 -12.36 8.98
CA ILE A 335 -16.10 -12.26 8.27
C ILE A 335 -15.81 -11.85 6.82
N SER A 336 -16.09 -12.76 5.88
CA SER A 336 -15.88 -12.48 4.46
C SER A 336 -16.76 -11.34 3.97
N LYS A 337 -16.37 -10.74 2.85
CA LYS A 337 -17.14 -9.68 2.19
C LYS A 337 -18.61 -10.09 1.96
N ASN A 338 -19.53 -9.23 2.38
CA ASN A 338 -20.98 -9.40 2.30
C ASN A 338 -21.56 -10.60 3.07
N GLN A 339 -20.75 -11.30 3.89
CA GLN A 339 -21.25 -12.32 4.79
C GLN A 339 -21.71 -11.71 6.12
N SER A 340 -22.55 -12.47 6.81
CA SER A 340 -23.05 -12.14 8.14
C SER A 340 -22.50 -13.12 9.18
N ALA A 341 -22.43 -12.66 10.42
CA ALA A 341 -22.13 -13.48 11.59
C ALA A 341 -23.17 -13.22 12.68
N ASN A 342 -23.56 -14.28 13.39
CA ASN A 342 -24.59 -14.22 14.42
C ASN A 342 -23.96 -14.28 15.82
N ILE A 343 -24.50 -13.49 16.73
CA ILE A 343 -24.17 -13.52 18.16
C ILE A 343 -25.47 -13.70 18.94
N ALA A 344 -25.42 -14.50 20.00
CA ALA A 344 -26.52 -14.62 20.95
C ALA A 344 -26.03 -14.46 22.38
N PHE A 345 -26.81 -13.76 23.20
CA PHE A 345 -26.54 -13.61 24.63
C PHE A 345 -27.83 -13.45 25.42
N ARG A 346 -27.76 -13.73 26.72
CA ARG A 346 -28.89 -13.65 27.63
C ARG A 346 -28.65 -12.61 28.71
N VAL A 347 -29.69 -11.85 29.00
CA VAL A 347 -29.72 -10.86 30.09
C VAL A 347 -30.89 -11.11 31.02
N LEU A 348 -30.80 -10.62 32.26
CA LEU A 348 -31.87 -10.60 33.24
C LEU A 348 -32.32 -9.16 33.45
N VAL A 349 -33.63 -8.95 33.41
CA VAL A 349 -34.23 -7.66 33.81
C VAL A 349 -34.46 -7.68 35.32
N ASP A 350 -34.03 -6.62 36.00
CA ASP A 350 -34.28 -6.42 37.43
C ASP A 350 -35.79 -6.55 37.75
N GLY A 351 -36.13 -7.17 38.87
CA GLY A 351 -37.52 -7.36 39.30
C GLY A 351 -38.28 -6.06 39.58
N LYS A 352 -37.57 -4.97 39.82
CA LYS A 352 -38.09 -3.62 40.06
C LYS A 352 -37.89 -2.70 38.86
N ALA A 353 -37.50 -3.23 37.70
CA ALA A 353 -37.36 -2.43 36.50
C ALA A 353 -38.72 -1.84 36.11
N ASN A 354 -38.78 -0.52 35.98
CA ASN A 354 -39.93 0.18 35.42
C ASN A 354 -40.09 -0.18 33.94
N SER A 355 -41.28 0.01 33.39
CA SER A 355 -41.45 -0.13 31.95
C SER A 355 -40.62 0.92 31.22
N GLY A 356 -40.09 0.55 30.05
CA GLY A 356 -39.22 1.44 29.32
C GLY A 356 -38.30 0.75 28.32
N SER A 357 -37.39 1.55 27.78
CA SER A 357 -36.37 1.13 26.84
C SER A 357 -35.01 1.16 27.51
N TYR A 358 -34.35 0.01 27.55
CA TYR A 358 -33.07 -0.18 28.21
C TYR A 358 -32.00 -0.43 27.14
N PRO A 359 -31.23 0.60 26.75
CA PRO A 359 -30.20 0.46 25.72
C PRO A 359 -29.02 -0.40 26.18
N ILE A 360 -28.53 -1.24 25.29
CA ILE A 360 -27.27 -2.00 25.42
C ILE A 360 -26.35 -1.51 24.30
N ARG A 361 -25.16 -1.04 24.67
CA ARG A 361 -24.15 -0.58 23.72
C ARG A 361 -23.36 -1.78 23.21
N LEU A 362 -23.13 -1.84 21.90
CA LEU A 362 -22.26 -2.80 21.26
C LEU A 362 -21.02 -2.07 20.75
N THR A 363 -19.83 -2.52 21.15
CA THR A 363 -18.56 -2.07 20.59
C THR A 363 -17.98 -3.18 19.73
N ILE A 364 -17.90 -2.94 18.42
CA ILE A 364 -17.42 -3.89 17.43
C ILE A 364 -16.02 -3.45 17.01
N THR A 365 -15.01 -4.28 17.23
CA THR A 365 -13.62 -4.03 16.83
C THR A 365 -13.17 -5.08 15.83
N TYR A 366 -12.49 -4.68 14.77
CA TYR A 366 -12.01 -5.59 13.73
C TYR A 366 -10.77 -5.01 13.03
N LEU A 367 -10.04 -5.85 12.32
CA LEU A 367 -9.00 -5.43 11.39
C LEU A 367 -9.60 -5.34 9.98
N ASP A 368 -9.34 -4.25 9.27
CA ASP A 368 -9.68 -4.18 7.84
C ASP A 368 -8.79 -5.11 7.00
N SER A 369 -9.06 -5.22 5.69
CA SER A 369 -8.29 -6.07 4.77
C SER A 369 -6.81 -5.69 4.63
N TYR A 370 -6.38 -4.64 5.33
CA TYR A 370 -5.01 -4.13 5.35
C TYR A 370 -4.40 -4.15 6.75
N GLY A 371 -5.05 -4.82 7.71
CA GLY A 371 -4.57 -4.98 9.07
C GLY A 371 -4.73 -3.76 9.96
N ILE A 372 -5.47 -2.73 9.54
CA ILE A 372 -5.72 -1.55 10.36
C ILE A 372 -6.91 -1.82 11.29
N GLN A 373 -6.71 -1.63 12.59
CA GLN A 373 -7.79 -1.75 13.56
C GLN A 373 -8.84 -0.65 13.37
N LYS A 374 -10.10 -1.07 13.30
CA LYS A 374 -11.29 -0.25 13.21
C LYS A 374 -12.23 -0.59 14.35
N THR A 375 -13.03 0.40 14.74
CA THR A 375 -14.03 0.28 15.78
C THR A 375 -15.33 0.91 15.28
N SER A 376 -16.45 0.21 15.49
CA SER A 376 -17.81 0.73 15.34
C SER A 376 -18.56 0.60 16.66
N THR A 377 -19.53 1.48 16.89
CA THR A 377 -20.42 1.42 18.06
C THR A 377 -21.86 1.44 17.61
N GLU A 378 -22.63 0.46 18.07
CA GLU A 378 -24.05 0.30 17.80
C GLU A 378 -24.83 0.27 19.12
N THR A 379 -26.15 0.45 19.06
CA THR A 379 -27.01 0.34 20.25
C THR A 379 -28.25 -0.47 19.92
N ILE A 380 -28.53 -1.46 20.75
CA ILE A 380 -29.79 -2.21 20.74
C ILE A 380 -30.60 -1.85 21.98
N THR A 381 -31.88 -2.19 21.99
CA THR A 381 -32.77 -1.82 23.10
C THR A 381 -33.56 -3.02 23.58
N ILE A 382 -33.51 -3.27 24.90
CA ILE A 382 -34.43 -4.19 25.57
C ILE A 382 -35.67 -3.39 25.99
N ARG A 383 -36.85 -3.80 25.49
CA ARG A 383 -38.12 -3.15 25.83
C ARG A 383 -38.76 -3.90 26.99
N VAL A 384 -38.91 -3.23 28.12
CA VAL A 384 -39.53 -3.78 29.32
C VAL A 384 -40.96 -3.26 29.43
N ARG A 385 -41.91 -4.17 29.69
CA ARG A 385 -43.29 -3.81 30.04
C ARG A 385 -43.48 -3.90 31.55
N SER A 386 -44.40 -3.09 32.07
CA SER A 386 -44.80 -3.17 33.47
C SER A 386 -45.46 -4.52 33.76
N PHE A 387 -45.21 -5.03 34.96
CA PHE A 387 -45.98 -6.14 35.53
C PHE A 387 -47.15 -5.55 36.30
N VAL A 388 -48.37 -6.03 36.04
CA VAL A 388 -49.61 -5.56 36.67
C VAL A 388 -50.49 -6.76 37.00
N GLU A 389 -50.80 -6.90 38.29
CA GLU A 389 -51.74 -7.86 38.83
C GLU A 389 -52.67 -7.14 39.81
N LEU A 390 -53.97 -7.22 39.58
CA LEU A 390 -55.00 -6.58 40.40
C LEU A 390 -55.71 -7.63 41.24
N LYS A 391 -55.85 -7.39 42.54
CA LYS A 391 -56.54 -8.28 43.48
C LYS A 391 -57.60 -7.54 44.26
N ILE A 392 -58.71 -8.22 44.50
CA ILE A 392 -59.72 -7.80 45.47
C ILE A 392 -59.37 -8.44 46.80
N ILE A 393 -59.22 -7.61 47.84
CA ILE A 393 -58.96 -8.04 49.21
C ILE A 393 -59.98 -7.40 50.16
N ASN A 394 -60.03 -7.85 51.41
CA ASN A 394 -60.95 -7.36 52.44
C ASN A 394 -62.43 -7.40 52.02
N LEU A 395 -62.81 -8.44 51.26
CA LEU A 395 -64.18 -8.72 50.86
C LEU A 395 -64.76 -9.84 51.72
N ASP A 396 -65.86 -9.56 52.41
CA ASP A 396 -66.65 -10.55 53.16
C ASP A 396 -67.43 -11.49 52.22
N ASP A 397 -67.87 -12.64 52.75
CA ASP A 397 -68.73 -13.58 52.03
C ASP A 397 -69.98 -12.89 51.45
N LEU A 398 -70.03 -12.80 50.12
CA LEU A 398 -71.04 -12.03 49.43
C LEU A 398 -72.34 -12.83 49.29
N THR A 399 -73.31 -12.56 50.18
CA THR A 399 -74.68 -13.05 50.06
C THR A 399 -75.62 -11.93 49.61
N LEU A 400 -76.43 -12.17 48.57
CA LEU A 400 -77.40 -11.23 48.00
C LEU A 400 -78.83 -11.78 48.12
N GLU A 401 -79.73 -10.97 48.66
CA GLU A 401 -81.17 -11.27 48.71
C GLU A 401 -81.85 -10.90 47.39
N LYS A 402 -82.88 -11.66 47.01
CA LYS A 402 -83.67 -11.41 45.78
C LYS A 402 -84.30 -10.03 45.75
N GLY A 403 -83.92 -9.21 44.75
CA GLY A 403 -84.50 -7.87 44.54
C GLY A 403 -84.06 -6.79 45.53
N VAL A 404 -83.20 -7.13 46.50
CA VAL A 404 -82.71 -6.19 47.51
C VAL A 404 -81.39 -5.57 47.03
N VAL A 405 -81.29 -4.24 47.14
CA VAL A 405 -80.05 -3.51 46.87
C VAL A 405 -79.11 -3.70 48.05
N LYS A 406 -77.87 -4.12 47.77
CA LYS A 406 -76.79 -4.27 48.74
C LYS A 406 -75.59 -3.46 48.31
N THR A 407 -74.96 -2.77 49.26
CA THR A 407 -73.64 -2.16 49.09
C THR A 407 -72.57 -3.22 49.34
N VAL A 408 -71.69 -3.42 48.36
CA VAL A 408 -70.52 -4.31 48.43
C VAL A 408 -69.28 -3.44 48.61
N GLU A 409 -68.59 -3.61 49.73
CA GLU A 409 -67.36 -2.90 50.06
C GLU A 409 -66.18 -3.87 49.96
N ALA A 410 -65.10 -3.44 49.33
CA ALA A 410 -63.86 -4.20 49.21
C ALA A 410 -62.68 -3.27 48.89
N ASP A 411 -61.46 -3.78 48.99
CA ASP A 411 -60.25 -3.06 48.60
C ASP A 411 -59.67 -3.62 47.30
N LEU A 412 -59.25 -2.73 46.42
CA LEU A 412 -58.44 -3.06 45.24
C LEU A 412 -56.95 -2.92 45.60
N LEU A 413 -56.20 -4.00 45.46
CA LEU A 413 -54.75 -4.05 45.63
C LEU A 413 -54.05 -4.18 44.28
N LEU A 414 -53.07 -3.30 44.04
CA LEU A 414 -52.16 -3.40 42.90
C LEU A 414 -50.86 -4.08 43.33
N ILE A 415 -50.55 -5.19 42.66
CA ILE A 415 -49.24 -5.86 42.72
C ILE A 415 -48.58 -5.63 41.37
N GLY A 416 -47.41 -4.99 41.36
CA GLY A 416 -46.80 -4.60 40.09
C GLY A 416 -45.47 -3.90 40.25
N THR A 417 -44.98 -3.33 39.14
CA THR A 417 -43.76 -2.51 39.13
C THR A 417 -44.04 -1.02 39.07
N GLU A 418 -45.24 -0.59 38.67
CA GLU A 418 -45.59 0.83 38.50
C GLU A 418 -47.05 1.09 38.88
N SER A 419 -47.34 2.30 39.38
CA SER A 419 -48.70 2.76 39.68
C SER A 419 -49.56 2.86 38.41
N LEU A 420 -50.87 2.70 38.57
CA LEU A 420 -51.85 2.82 37.49
C LEU A 420 -52.56 4.18 37.54
N LYS A 421 -53.03 4.65 36.38
CA LYS A 421 -53.78 5.91 36.24
C LYS A 421 -55.19 5.66 35.74
N PHE A 422 -56.11 6.56 36.11
CA PHE A 422 -57.51 6.54 35.68
C PHE A 422 -58.19 5.18 35.91
N VAL A 423 -57.89 4.53 37.02
CA VAL A 423 -58.47 3.24 37.37
C VAL A 423 -59.98 3.42 37.57
N ASN A 424 -60.75 2.62 36.83
CA ASN A 424 -62.20 2.56 36.92
C ASN A 424 -62.65 1.11 37.09
N ILE A 425 -63.57 0.87 38.01
CA ILE A 425 -64.18 -0.45 38.21
C ILE A 425 -65.60 -0.40 37.67
N GLU A 426 -65.90 -1.26 36.70
CA GLU A 426 -67.24 -1.47 36.17
C GLU A 426 -67.79 -2.83 36.60
N CYS A 427 -68.99 -2.85 37.16
CA CYS A 427 -69.69 -4.10 37.47
C CYS A 427 -70.66 -4.46 36.33
N LEU A 428 -70.39 -5.59 35.67
CA LEU A 428 -71.20 -6.02 34.53
C LEU A 428 -72.58 -6.51 34.95
N ASP A 429 -73.61 -5.96 34.31
CA ASP A 429 -74.95 -6.52 34.37
C ASP A 429 -74.95 -7.97 33.85
N SER A 430 -75.82 -8.81 34.42
CA SER A 430 -76.02 -10.19 33.95
C SER A 430 -77.49 -10.55 34.00
N ASP A 431 -77.84 -11.81 33.70
CA ASP A 431 -79.23 -12.28 33.87
C ASP A 431 -79.69 -12.24 35.33
N ILE A 432 -78.74 -12.20 36.27
CA ILE A 432 -78.97 -12.31 37.71
C ILE A 432 -78.71 -10.98 38.42
N ILE A 433 -77.68 -10.24 37.99
CA ILE A 433 -77.27 -8.98 38.60
C ILE A 433 -77.86 -7.79 37.85
N LYS A 434 -78.35 -6.82 38.62
CA LYS A 434 -78.68 -5.47 38.18
C LYS A 434 -77.84 -4.48 38.97
N THR A 435 -77.04 -3.68 38.27
CA THR A 435 -76.18 -2.67 38.88
C THR A 435 -76.88 -1.30 38.90
N TYR A 436 -76.82 -0.58 40.02
CA TYR A 436 -77.38 0.79 40.15
C TYR A 436 -76.32 1.85 39.95
N LYS A 437 -75.12 1.63 40.51
CA LYS A 437 -73.92 2.42 40.24
C LYS A 437 -72.95 1.59 39.41
N LYS A 438 -73.00 1.78 38.08
CA LYS A 438 -72.29 0.93 37.11
C LYS A 438 -70.77 1.03 37.21
N GLU A 439 -70.28 2.22 37.57
CA GLU A 439 -68.85 2.53 37.54
C GLU A 439 -68.40 3.22 38.84
N VAL A 440 -67.18 2.88 39.26
CA VAL A 440 -66.47 3.51 40.38
C VAL A 440 -65.09 3.95 39.90
N TYR A 441 -64.93 5.27 39.77
CA TYR A 441 -63.65 5.89 39.44
C TYR A 441 -62.78 6.00 40.69
N ILE A 442 -61.66 5.28 40.69
CA ILE A 442 -60.65 5.30 41.76
C ILE A 442 -59.59 6.38 41.49
N GLY A 443 -59.20 6.56 40.22
CA GLY A 443 -58.15 7.50 39.85
C GLY A 443 -56.76 6.85 39.83
N ALA A 444 -55.82 7.35 40.64
CA ALA A 444 -54.49 6.77 40.73
C ALA A 444 -54.50 5.58 41.71
N LEU A 445 -53.80 4.49 41.36
CA LEU A 445 -53.66 3.32 42.21
C LEU A 445 -52.17 3.02 42.39
N ASP A 446 -51.69 3.15 43.62
CA ASP A 446 -50.30 2.97 43.98
C ASP A 446 -49.97 1.53 44.39
N LEU A 447 -48.69 1.16 44.22
CA LEU A 447 -48.17 -0.16 44.60
C LEU A 447 -48.32 -0.40 46.10
N ASP A 448 -48.64 -1.64 46.46
CA ASP A 448 -48.71 -2.11 47.84
C ASP A 448 -49.69 -1.33 48.75
N SER A 449 -50.59 -0.53 48.16
CA SER A 449 -51.59 0.27 48.87
C SER A 449 -53.00 -0.20 48.51
N PRO A 450 -53.68 -0.96 49.40
CA PRO A 450 -55.10 -1.29 49.25
C PRO A 450 -55.94 -0.01 49.13
N THR A 451 -56.81 0.06 48.12
CA THR A 451 -57.69 1.21 47.90
C THR A 451 -59.16 0.79 48.01
N PRO A 452 -59.91 1.34 48.99
CA PRO A 452 -61.31 0.95 49.21
C PRO A 452 -62.22 1.44 48.10
N PHE A 453 -63.20 0.61 47.73
CA PHE A 453 -64.29 0.97 46.83
C PHE A 453 -65.61 0.33 47.26
N SER A 454 -66.73 0.92 46.84
CA SER A 454 -68.07 0.44 47.16
C SER A 454 -68.97 0.37 45.91
N LEU A 455 -69.63 -0.76 45.69
CA LEU A 455 -70.57 -0.98 44.58
C LEU A 455 -72.00 -1.18 45.11
N GLU A 456 -72.99 -0.62 44.42
CA GLU A 456 -74.41 -0.86 44.72
C GLU A 456 -75.02 -1.79 43.67
N ILE A 457 -75.31 -3.03 44.10
CA ILE A 457 -75.84 -4.09 43.25
C ILE A 457 -77.13 -4.67 43.85
N SER A 458 -78.03 -5.16 43.00
CA SER A 458 -79.09 -6.07 43.41
C SER A 458 -79.15 -7.28 42.51
N THR A 459 -79.81 -8.32 43.01
CA THR A 459 -80.25 -9.42 42.15
C THR A 459 -81.58 -9.05 41.50
N LYS A 460 -81.82 -9.50 40.26
CA LYS A 460 -83.12 -9.34 39.62
C LYS A 460 -84.18 -10.11 40.41
N PRO A 461 -85.44 -9.64 40.48
CA PRO A 461 -86.51 -10.30 41.25
C PRO A 461 -86.75 -11.78 40.85
N ASN A 462 -86.49 -12.11 39.59
CA ASN A 462 -86.62 -13.45 39.02
C ASN A 462 -85.34 -14.31 39.11
N ALA A 463 -84.30 -13.85 39.80
CA ALA A 463 -83.06 -14.59 39.95
C ALA A 463 -83.28 -15.96 40.63
N THR A 464 -82.62 -17.00 40.13
CA THR A 464 -82.62 -18.33 40.77
C THR A 464 -81.71 -18.35 41.99
N ILE A 465 -82.09 -19.05 43.05
CA ILE A 465 -81.26 -19.29 44.23
C ILE A 465 -80.07 -20.16 43.82
N GLY A 466 -78.86 -19.82 44.28
CA GLY A 466 -77.65 -20.56 43.91
C GLY A 466 -76.37 -19.74 44.06
N ASP A 467 -75.26 -20.33 43.65
CA ASP A 467 -73.94 -19.71 43.64
C ASP A 467 -73.61 -19.17 42.25
N TYR A 468 -73.09 -17.95 42.20
CA TYR A 468 -72.81 -17.23 40.97
C TYR A 468 -71.50 -16.44 41.09
N LYS A 469 -71.11 -15.81 40.00
CA LYS A 469 -69.92 -14.97 39.93
C LYS A 469 -70.28 -13.56 39.48
N LEU A 470 -69.92 -12.58 40.28
CA LEU A 470 -69.95 -11.17 39.95
C LEU A 470 -68.73 -10.87 39.09
N ARG A 471 -68.94 -10.22 37.94
CA ARG A 471 -67.86 -9.88 37.01
C ARG A 471 -67.57 -8.39 37.09
N LEU A 472 -66.35 -8.07 37.53
CA LEU A 472 -65.84 -6.71 37.58
C LEU A 472 -64.81 -6.53 36.46
N ILE A 473 -65.01 -5.53 35.60
CA ILE A 473 -63.96 -5.08 34.68
C ILE A 473 -63.26 -3.90 35.34
N VAL A 474 -61.96 -4.03 35.55
CA VAL A 474 -61.11 -2.91 35.96
C VAL A 474 -60.42 -2.37 34.73
N THR A 475 -60.76 -1.16 34.29
CA THR A 475 -60.05 -0.45 33.23
C THR A 475 -59.06 0.54 33.82
N TYR A 476 -57.91 0.70 33.17
CA TYR A 476 -56.85 1.57 33.64
C TYR A 476 -55.91 1.96 32.51
N PHE A 477 -55.15 3.05 32.71
CA PHE A 477 -54.01 3.40 31.88
C PHE A 477 -52.73 2.94 32.56
N ASP A 478 -51.93 2.17 31.83
CA ASP A 478 -50.60 1.78 32.28
C ASP A 478 -49.61 2.96 32.18
N SER A 479 -48.38 2.72 32.64
CA SER A 479 -47.27 3.68 32.60
C SER A 479 -46.87 4.14 31.19
N GLN A 480 -47.28 3.41 30.15
CA GLN A 480 -47.09 3.78 28.74
C GLN A 480 -48.31 4.49 28.14
N ASN A 481 -49.27 4.90 28.97
CA ASN A 481 -50.55 5.48 28.60
C ASN A 481 -51.37 4.58 27.64
N GLN A 482 -51.20 3.26 27.73
CA GLN A 482 -52.07 2.33 27.03
C GLN A 482 -53.24 1.96 27.94
N GLU A 483 -54.44 2.04 27.39
CA GLU A 483 -55.65 1.57 28.06
C GLU A 483 -55.63 0.03 28.12
N ARG A 484 -55.88 -0.49 29.31
CA ARG A 484 -55.87 -1.91 29.64
C ARG A 484 -57.12 -2.24 30.44
N SER A 485 -57.51 -3.51 30.40
CA SER A 485 -58.62 -4.02 31.20
C SER A 485 -58.25 -5.36 31.84
N SER A 486 -58.75 -5.58 33.06
CA SER A 486 -58.65 -6.84 33.77
C SER A 486 -60.04 -7.28 34.22
N LEU A 487 -60.38 -8.55 33.97
CA LEU A 487 -61.63 -9.14 34.45
C LEU A 487 -61.37 -9.85 35.77
N ILE A 488 -62.08 -9.44 36.81
CA ILE A 488 -62.06 -10.07 38.13
C ILE A 488 -63.42 -10.72 38.39
N GLU A 489 -63.41 -11.99 38.80
CA GLU A 489 -64.62 -12.72 39.17
C GLU A 489 -64.70 -12.92 40.68
N ILE A 490 -65.80 -12.48 41.28
CA ILE A 490 -66.07 -12.61 42.72
C ILE A 490 -67.24 -13.59 42.93
N PRO A 491 -67.07 -14.68 43.70
CA PRO A 491 -68.18 -15.58 44.00
C PRO A 491 -69.21 -14.91 44.91
N PHE A 492 -70.49 -15.17 44.68
CA PHE A 492 -71.58 -14.75 45.55
C PHE A 492 -72.73 -15.76 45.59
N ARG A 493 -73.52 -15.73 46.65
CA ARG A 493 -74.69 -16.60 46.82
C ARG A 493 -75.99 -15.79 46.81
N VAL A 494 -76.97 -16.25 46.04
CA VAL A 494 -78.34 -15.70 46.03
C VAL A 494 -79.20 -16.45 47.02
N VAL A 495 -79.91 -15.73 47.87
CA VAL A 495 -80.88 -16.25 48.84
C VAL A 495 -82.23 -15.56 48.70
N GLU A 496 -83.27 -16.16 49.26
CA GLU A 496 -84.61 -15.56 49.25
C GLU A 496 -84.63 -14.25 50.04
N SER A 497 -85.46 -13.29 49.60
CA SER A 497 -85.63 -12.02 50.32
C SER A 497 -86.24 -12.28 51.70
N THR A 498 -85.62 -11.73 52.75
CA THR A 498 -86.19 -11.72 54.10
C THR A 498 -87.15 -10.53 54.31
N GLN A 499 -87.15 -9.57 53.37
CA GLN A 499 -88.07 -8.43 53.39
C GLN A 499 -89.46 -8.82 52.85
N PRO A 500 -90.56 -8.40 53.51
CA PRO A 500 -91.92 -8.65 53.02
C PRO A 500 -92.10 -7.98 51.65
N PRO A 501 -92.85 -8.61 50.71
CA PRO A 501 -93.05 -8.06 49.38
C PRO A 501 -93.66 -6.65 49.49
N LYS A 502 -92.97 -5.64 48.93
CA LYS A 502 -93.57 -4.32 48.77
C LYS A 502 -94.82 -4.47 47.89
N PRO A 503 -95.98 -3.93 48.28
CA PRO A 503 -97.20 -4.06 47.48
C PRO A 503 -96.95 -3.46 46.10
N GLN A 504 -97.22 -4.24 45.06
CA GLN A 504 -97.35 -3.73 43.70
C GLN A 504 -98.36 -2.58 43.74
N GLN A 505 -97.93 -1.38 43.37
CA GLN A 505 -98.84 -0.29 43.04
C GLN A 505 -99.52 -0.62 41.71
N GLU A 506 -100.37 -1.64 41.70
CA GLU A 506 -101.42 -1.74 40.71
C GLU A 506 -102.56 -0.81 41.12
N GLY A 507 -102.74 0.26 40.35
CA GLY A 507 -104.08 0.84 40.14
C GLY A 507 -104.63 1.80 41.20
N ILE A 508 -103.84 2.73 41.74
CA ILE A 508 -104.43 3.89 42.44
C ILE A 508 -105.10 4.86 41.43
N GLU A 509 -104.68 4.88 40.16
CA GLU A 509 -105.33 5.72 39.14
C GLU A 509 -106.78 5.32 38.84
N GLY A 510 -107.11 4.03 38.83
CA GLY A 510 -108.47 3.55 38.55
C GLY A 510 -109.49 3.96 39.63
N PHE A 511 -109.06 3.95 40.90
CA PHE A 511 -109.92 4.32 42.02
C PHE A 511 -110.27 5.82 42.01
N TRP A 512 -109.30 6.70 41.74
CA TRP A 512 -109.56 8.15 41.66
C TRP A 512 -110.39 8.54 40.43
N VAL A 513 -110.23 7.84 39.30
CA VAL A 513 -111.08 8.04 38.11
C VAL A 513 -112.52 7.58 38.38
N TRP A 514 -112.70 6.46 39.07
CA TRP A 514 -114.02 5.99 39.50
C TRP A 514 -114.68 6.96 40.51
N LEU A 515 -113.93 7.45 41.49
CA LEU A 515 -114.42 8.38 42.52
C LEU A 515 -114.79 9.76 41.94
N ARG A 516 -114.03 10.26 40.94
CA ARG A 516 -114.37 11.51 40.23
C ARG A 516 -115.64 11.40 39.39
N ARG A 517 -115.91 10.22 38.80
CA ARG A 517 -117.19 9.93 38.11
C ARG A 517 -118.37 9.85 39.06
N LEU A 518 -118.18 9.31 40.26
CA LEU A 518 -119.24 9.21 41.28
C LEU A 518 -119.59 10.58 41.88
N LEU A 519 -118.62 11.48 41.99
CA LEU A 519 -118.78 12.83 42.56
C LEU A 519 -119.07 13.92 41.50
N GLY A 520 -119.22 13.56 40.22
CA GLY A 520 -119.62 14.49 39.15
C GLY A 520 -118.61 15.59 38.82
N LEU A 521 -117.32 15.34 39.02
CA LEU A 521 -116.24 16.33 38.81
C LEU A 521 -115.47 16.16 37.49
N ILE A 522 -115.91 15.24 36.62
CA ILE A 522 -115.47 15.09 35.21
C ILE A 522 -116.68 14.67 34.37
#